data_AF-A0A384AC74-F1
#
_entry.id   AF-A0A384AC74-F1
#
_cell.length_a   1.000
_cell.length_b   1.000
_cell.length_c   1.000
_cell.angle_alpha   90.00
_cell.angle_beta   90.00
_cell.angle_gamma   90.00
#
_symmetry.space_group_name_H-M   'P 1'
#
loop_
_entity.id
_entity.type
_entity.pdbx_description
1 polymer ?
#
loop_
_entity_poly.entity_id
_entity_poly.type
_entity_poly.pdbx_seq_one_letter_code
_entity_poly.pdbx_strand_id
1 'polypeptide(L)'
;MKEVQIALIFGARILDYVFNLCEGKFDFLEWLSDDLLLSILSYLDLEDIARLSQTSRRFAKLCTSDKLWEQIVQPACDHITPDMRALAQDMGWRQMFFTNKLQLQRHLRKRIQRQGSQRNSEL
;
A
#
# COMPACT_ATOMS: atom_id res chain seq x y z
N MET A 1 -0.30 36.46 -25.01
CA MET A 1 -0.13 37.55 -23.99
C MET A 1 -0.63 37.14 -22.61
N LYS A 2 -1.78 36.46 -22.48
CA LYS A 2 -2.29 36.00 -21.17
C LYS A 2 -1.48 34.86 -20.55
N GLU A 3 -1.03 33.87 -21.34
CA GLU A 3 -0.27 32.72 -20.84
C GLU A 3 1.11 33.14 -20.29
N VAL A 4 1.77 34.08 -20.96
CA VAL A 4 3.06 34.65 -20.54
C VAL A 4 2.95 35.33 -19.17
N GLN A 5 1.87 36.08 -18.92
CA GLN A 5 1.65 36.73 -17.61
C GLN A 5 1.35 35.71 -16.51
N ILE A 6 0.60 34.65 -16.81
CA ILE A 6 0.31 33.58 -15.85
C ILE A 6 1.59 32.84 -15.47
N ALA A 7 2.42 32.45 -16.43
CA ALA A 7 3.72 31.83 -16.15
C ALA A 7 4.67 32.76 -15.36
N LEU A 8 4.66 34.06 -15.65
CA LEU A 8 5.54 35.02 -14.98
C LEU A 8 5.13 35.27 -13.52
N ILE A 9 3.82 35.32 -13.24
CA ILE A 9 3.27 35.65 -11.91
C ILE A 9 3.11 34.40 -11.03
N PHE A 10 2.60 33.30 -11.59
CA PHE A 10 2.27 32.07 -10.85
C PHE A 10 3.26 30.93 -11.08
N GLY A 11 4.20 31.10 -12.02
CA GLY A 11 5.17 30.08 -12.39
C GLY A 11 4.65 29.10 -13.45
N ALA A 12 5.58 28.50 -14.19
CA ALA A 12 5.27 27.56 -15.27
C ALA A 12 4.41 26.36 -14.82
N ARG A 13 4.59 25.90 -13.56
CA ARG A 13 3.80 24.79 -13.00
C ARG A 13 2.31 25.07 -12.93
N ILE A 14 1.92 26.31 -12.57
CA ILE A 14 0.51 26.70 -12.51
C ILE A 14 -0.06 26.82 -13.93
N LEU A 15 0.74 27.33 -14.88
CA LEU A 15 0.32 27.40 -16.27
C LEU A 15 0.07 25.99 -16.84
N ASP A 16 0.98 25.04 -16.65
CA ASP A 16 0.80 23.64 -17.07
C ASP A 16 -0.41 22.99 -16.41
N TYR A 17 -0.62 23.24 -15.11
CA TYR A 17 -1.79 22.75 -14.39
C TYR A 17 -3.10 23.27 -14.99
N VAL A 18 -3.18 24.57 -15.28
CA VAL A 18 -4.37 25.19 -15.90
C VAL A 18 -4.59 24.66 -17.31
N PHE A 19 -3.54 24.45 -18.11
CA PHE A 19 -3.66 23.84 -19.43
C PHE A 19 -4.16 22.40 -19.35
N ASN A 20 -3.59 21.56 -18.48
CA ASN A 20 -4.05 20.21 -18.25
C ASN A 20 -5.54 20.19 -17.84
N LEU A 21 -5.97 21.13 -16.99
CA LEU A 21 -7.36 21.27 -16.61
C LEU A 21 -8.27 21.60 -17.80
N CYS A 22 -7.88 22.56 -18.65
CA CYS A 22 -8.63 22.93 -19.86
C CYS A 22 -8.67 21.81 -20.91
N GLU A 23 -7.63 20.99 -20.99
CA GLU A 23 -7.53 19.83 -21.88
C GLU A 23 -8.26 18.58 -21.32
N GLY A 24 -8.88 18.69 -20.15
CA GLY A 24 -9.60 17.58 -19.51
C GLY A 24 -8.68 16.53 -18.89
N LYS A 25 -7.39 16.83 -18.71
CA LYS A 25 -6.39 15.99 -18.03
C LYS A 25 -6.44 16.30 -16.53
N PHE A 26 -7.42 15.73 -15.84
CA PHE A 26 -7.57 15.89 -14.40
C PHE A 26 -6.75 14.84 -13.64
N ASP A 27 -6.05 15.28 -12.60
CA ASP A 27 -5.47 14.38 -11.59
C ASP A 27 -6.57 13.90 -10.63
N PHE A 28 -7.50 13.07 -11.12
CA PHE A 28 -8.65 12.60 -10.32
C PHE A 28 -8.25 12.01 -8.96
N LEU A 29 -7.11 11.35 -8.90
CA LEU A 29 -6.56 10.78 -7.67
C LEU A 29 -6.19 11.83 -6.60
N GLU A 30 -5.76 13.02 -7.00
CA GLU A 30 -5.44 14.09 -6.04
C GLU A 30 -6.70 14.68 -5.40
N TRP A 31 -7.85 14.61 -6.07
CA TRP A 31 -9.10 15.21 -5.62
C TRP A 31 -9.95 14.26 -4.75
N LEU A 32 -9.68 12.97 -4.81
CA LEU A 32 -10.37 11.99 -3.96
C LEU A 32 -10.03 12.22 -2.49
N SER A 33 -10.98 11.94 -1.59
CA SER A 33 -10.71 11.92 -0.15
C SER A 33 -9.76 10.76 0.20
N ASP A 34 -9.04 10.90 1.31
CA ASP A 34 -8.16 9.83 1.79
C ASP A 34 -8.94 8.53 2.05
N ASP A 35 -10.19 8.59 2.49
CA ASP A 35 -11.04 7.41 2.71
C ASP A 35 -11.36 6.65 1.42
N LEU A 36 -11.69 7.37 0.34
CA LEU A 36 -11.93 6.76 -0.97
C LEU A 36 -10.64 6.17 -1.55
N LEU A 37 -9.53 6.88 -1.39
CA LEU A 37 -8.23 6.36 -1.82
C LEU A 37 -7.88 5.09 -1.05
N LEU A 38 -8.03 5.05 0.27
CA LEU A 38 -7.77 3.84 1.06
C LEU A 38 -8.62 2.66 0.58
N SER A 39 -9.90 2.89 0.27
CA SER A 39 -10.77 1.86 -0.31
C SER A 39 -10.30 1.39 -1.68
N ILE A 40 -9.78 2.26 -2.54
CA ILE A 40 -9.21 1.86 -3.84
C ILE A 40 -7.94 1.05 -3.63
N LEU A 41 -7.06 1.54 -2.75
CA LEU A 41 -5.77 0.94 -2.41
C LEU A 41 -5.93 -0.47 -1.83
N SER A 42 -7.00 -0.76 -1.09
CA SER A 42 -7.24 -2.09 -0.51
C SER A 42 -7.50 -3.19 -1.55
N TYR A 43 -7.81 -2.83 -2.81
CA TYR A 43 -7.98 -3.79 -3.90
C TYR A 43 -6.70 -4.05 -4.70
N LEU A 44 -5.64 -3.28 -4.45
CA LEU A 44 -4.36 -3.44 -5.14
C LEU A 44 -3.55 -4.58 -4.51
N ASP A 45 -2.71 -5.21 -5.33
CA ASP A 45 -1.74 -6.16 -4.81
C ASP A 45 -0.58 -5.45 -4.09
N LEU A 46 0.23 -6.23 -3.37
CA LEU A 46 1.32 -5.67 -2.58
C LEU A 46 2.40 -4.99 -3.44
N GLU A 47 2.56 -5.42 -4.70
CA GLU A 47 3.57 -4.87 -5.60
C GLU A 47 3.13 -3.49 -6.11
N ASP A 48 1.87 -3.37 -6.50
CA ASP A 48 1.28 -2.11 -6.94
C ASP A 48 1.17 -1.11 -5.79
N ILE A 49 0.84 -1.55 -4.57
CA ILE A 49 0.93 -0.68 -3.38
C ILE A 49 2.36 -0.17 -3.17
N ALA A 50 3.38 -1.04 -3.34
CA ALA A 50 4.77 -0.64 -3.19
C ALA A 50 5.22 0.36 -4.28
N ARG A 51 4.82 0.15 -5.54
CA ARG A 51 5.09 1.08 -6.64
C ARG A 51 4.38 2.42 -6.42
N LEU A 52 3.11 2.38 -6.04
CA LEU A 52 2.31 3.58 -5.84
C LEU A 52 2.83 4.43 -4.66
N SER A 53 3.35 3.80 -3.62
CA SER A 53 3.98 4.51 -2.49
C SER A 53 5.18 5.39 -2.89
N GLN A 54 5.77 5.15 -4.07
CA GLN A 54 6.94 5.87 -4.58
C GLN A 54 6.57 7.04 -5.51
N THR A 55 5.28 7.24 -5.84
CA THR A 55 4.86 8.27 -6.80
C THR A 55 4.68 9.65 -6.16
N SER A 56 4.18 9.70 -4.91
CA SER A 56 3.93 10.96 -4.22
C SER A 56 4.04 10.81 -2.71
N ARG A 57 4.29 11.93 -2.00
CA ARG A 57 4.33 11.95 -0.53
C ARG A 57 2.98 11.56 0.09
N ARG A 58 1.87 11.85 -0.59
CA ARG A 58 0.53 11.49 -0.12
C ARG A 58 0.33 9.98 -0.19
N PHE A 59 0.65 9.37 -1.33
CA PHE A 59 0.59 7.91 -1.47
C PHE A 59 1.60 7.20 -0.56
N ALA A 60 2.80 7.74 -0.37
CA ALA A 60 3.74 7.21 0.61
C ALA A 60 3.14 7.09 2.02
N LYS A 61 2.36 8.10 2.46
CA LYS A 61 1.65 8.07 3.75
C LYS A 61 0.48 7.10 3.75
N LEU A 62 -0.37 7.14 2.72
CA LEU A 62 -1.56 6.26 2.66
C LEU A 62 -1.18 4.78 2.57
N CYS A 63 -0.23 4.43 1.70
CA CYS A 63 0.27 3.06 1.51
C CYS A 63 0.96 2.48 2.76
N THR A 64 1.36 3.32 3.71
CA THR A 64 2.00 2.90 4.97
C THR A 64 1.08 3.06 6.19
N SER A 65 -0.13 3.56 6.00
CA SER A 65 -1.08 3.82 7.08
C SER A 65 -1.67 2.52 7.65
N ASP A 66 -1.81 2.45 8.97
CA ASP A 66 -2.41 1.28 9.63
C ASP A 66 -3.84 1.00 9.17
N LYS A 67 -4.60 2.05 8.83
CA LYS A 67 -5.97 1.93 8.31
C LYS A 67 -6.01 1.10 7.01
N LEU A 68 -5.06 1.32 6.10
CA LEU A 68 -4.95 0.51 4.88
C LEU A 68 -4.63 -0.94 5.20
N TRP A 69 -3.64 -1.16 6.07
CA TRP A 69 -3.17 -2.51 6.37
C TRP A 69 -4.20 -3.32 7.18
N GLU A 70 -5.02 -2.68 8.02
CA GLU A 70 -6.19 -3.31 8.63
C GLU A 70 -7.19 -3.77 7.56
N GLN A 71 -7.50 -2.92 6.57
CA GLN A 71 -8.40 -3.26 5.44
C GLN A 71 -7.85 -4.38 4.55
N ILE A 72 -6.52 -4.53 4.44
CA ILE A 72 -5.89 -5.63 3.69
C ILE A 72 -5.92 -6.94 4.48
N VAL A 73 -5.75 -6.87 5.80
CA VAL A 73 -5.72 -8.07 6.68
C VAL A 73 -7.12 -8.62 6.89
N GLN A 74 -8.13 -7.76 7.00
CA GLN A 74 -9.48 -8.15 7.39
C GLN A 74 -10.14 -9.17 6.44
N PRO A 75 -10.04 -9.08 5.11
CA PRO A 75 -10.56 -10.11 4.20
C PRO A 75 -9.74 -11.41 4.23
N ALA A 76 -8.49 -11.36 4.66
CA ALA A 76 -7.60 -12.52 4.73
C ALA A 76 -7.71 -13.31 6.04
N CYS A 77 -8.37 -12.75 7.05
CA CYS A 77 -8.60 -13.39 8.35
C CYS A 77 -10.10 -13.52 8.62
N ASP A 78 -10.60 -14.77 8.69
CA ASP A 78 -12.00 -15.06 9.02
C ASP A 78 -12.44 -14.42 10.36
N HIS A 79 -11.51 -14.30 11.30
CA HIS A 79 -11.73 -13.66 12.59
C HIS A 79 -10.48 -12.93 13.09
N ILE A 80 -10.57 -11.61 13.30
CA ILE A 80 -9.55 -10.81 13.98
C ILE A 80 -9.78 -10.94 15.49
N THR A 81 -8.87 -11.63 16.19
CA THR A 81 -8.95 -11.76 17.65
C THR A 81 -8.61 -10.45 18.37
N PRO A 82 -9.09 -10.26 19.61
CA PRO A 82 -8.68 -9.11 20.45
C PRO A 82 -7.16 -9.01 20.61
N ASP A 83 -6.48 -10.15 20.75
CA ASP A 83 -5.02 -10.19 20.87
C ASP A 83 -4.33 -9.72 19.59
N MET A 84 -4.86 -10.05 18.41
CA MET A 84 -4.34 -9.54 17.13
C MET A 84 -4.50 -8.02 17.04
N ARG A 85 -5.63 -7.48 17.50
CA ARG A 85 -5.86 -6.03 17.52
C ARG A 85 -4.95 -5.32 18.54
N ALA A 86 -4.75 -5.89 19.73
CA ALA A 86 -3.81 -5.37 20.72
C ALA A 86 -2.38 -5.37 20.18
N LEU A 87 -1.95 -6.48 19.57
CA LEU A 87 -0.65 -6.56 18.93
C LEU A 87 -0.50 -5.55 17.79
N ALA A 88 -1.54 -5.37 16.97
CA ALA A 88 -1.55 -4.36 15.92
C ALA A 88 -1.45 -2.93 16.46
N GLN A 89 -2.04 -2.63 17.63
CA GLN A 89 -1.89 -1.32 18.28
C GLN A 89 -0.45 -1.07 18.73
N ASP A 90 0.26 -2.11 19.16
CA ASP A 90 1.63 -1.98 19.67
C ASP A 90 2.69 -1.85 18.55
N MET A 91 2.53 -2.57 17.44
CA MET A 91 3.54 -2.61 16.35
C MET A 91 3.06 -2.18 14.97
N GLY A 92 1.76 -1.96 14.78
CA GLY A 92 1.15 -1.63 13.49
C GLY A 92 0.73 -2.85 12.68
N TRP A 93 -0.35 -2.70 11.91
CA TRP A 93 -0.92 -3.76 11.07
C TRP A 93 0.03 -4.19 9.96
N ARG A 94 0.76 -3.24 9.37
CA ARG A 94 1.77 -3.52 8.34
C ARG A 94 2.85 -4.45 8.85
N GLN A 95 3.43 -4.14 10.01
CA GLN A 95 4.52 -4.91 10.58
C GLN A 95 4.06 -6.30 11.01
N MET A 96 2.86 -6.39 11.59
CA MET A 96 2.24 -7.68 11.92
C MET A 96 2.02 -8.55 10.68
N PHE A 97 1.50 -7.98 9.58
CA PHE A 97 1.26 -8.69 8.32
C PHE A 97 2.55 -9.33 7.77
N PHE A 98 3.63 -8.55 7.65
CA PHE A 98 4.90 -9.07 7.16
C PHE A 98 5.53 -10.08 8.11
N THR A 99 5.41 -9.86 9.43
CA THR A 99 5.91 -10.81 10.43
C THR A 99 5.20 -12.16 10.33
N ASN A 100 3.87 -12.17 10.20
CA ASN A 100 3.09 -13.40 10.04
C ASN A 100 3.44 -14.13 8.72
N LYS A 101 3.56 -13.39 7.61
CA LYS A 101 3.95 -13.98 6.32
C LYS A 101 5.35 -14.60 6.38
N LEU A 102 6.31 -13.93 7.02
CA LEU A 102 7.67 -14.43 7.23
C LEU A 102 7.70 -15.65 8.16
N GLN A 103 6.92 -15.65 9.24
CA GLN A 103 6.77 -16.78 10.16
C GLN A 103 6.20 -18.01 9.44
N LEU A 104 5.15 -17.83 8.63
CA LEU A 104 4.56 -18.90 7.82
C LEU A 104 5.56 -19.47 6.83
N GLN A 105 6.30 -18.63 6.10
CA GLN A 105 7.34 -19.10 5.18
C GLN A 105 8.45 -19.89 5.89
N ARG A 106 8.87 -19.43 7.08
CA ARG A 106 9.88 -20.15 7.89
C ARG A 106 9.37 -21.53 8.32
N HIS A 107 8.10 -21.64 8.72
CA HIS A 107 7.49 -22.91 9.10
C HIS A 107 7.36 -23.87 7.91
N LEU A 108 6.94 -23.38 6.74
CA LEU A 108 6.87 -24.17 5.51
C LEU A 108 8.26 -24.69 5.09
N ARG A 109 9.30 -23.86 5.11
CA ARG A 109 10.68 -24.27 4.79
C ARG A 109 11.18 -25.37 5.73
N LYS A 110 10.94 -25.24 7.04
CA LYS A 110 11.29 -26.27 8.04
C LYS A 110 10.57 -27.60 7.77
N ARG A 111 9.30 -27.56 7.34
CA ARG A 111 8.55 -28.78 6.97
C ARG A 111 9.09 -29.45 5.73
N ILE A 112 9.38 -28.67 4.67
CA ILE A 112 9.98 -29.20 3.42
C ILE A 112 11.35 -29.82 3.70
N GLN A 113 12.20 -29.17 4.50
CA GLN A 113 13.50 -29.72 4.89
C GLN A 113 13.38 -31.02 5.69
N ARG A 114 12.46 -31.10 6.66
CA ARG A 114 12.21 -32.32 7.43
C ARG A 114 11.73 -33.48 6.55
N GLN A 115 10.82 -33.23 5.62
CA GLN A 115 10.33 -34.24 4.67
C GLN A 115 11.43 -34.69 3.69
N GLY A 116 12.28 -33.78 3.22
CA GLY A 116 13.43 -34.12 2.38
C GLY A 116 14.49 -34.96 3.12
N SER A 117 14.74 -34.67 4.41
CA SER A 117 15.66 -35.45 5.24
C SER A 117 15.14 -36.86 5.53
N GLN A 118 13.84 -37.03 5.82
CA GLN A 118 13.25 -38.36 6.05
C GLN A 118 13.32 -39.25 4.79
N ARG A 119 13.10 -38.68 3.61
CA ARG A 119 13.13 -39.41 2.34
C ARG A 119 14.53 -39.86 1.90
N ASN A 120 15.58 -39.21 2.38
CA ASN A 120 16.97 -39.60 2.14
C ASN A 120 17.53 -40.62 3.15
N SER A 121 16.85 -40.84 4.28
CA SER A 121 17.22 -41.86 5.27
C SER A 121 16.53 -43.22 5.06
N GLU A 122 15.61 -43.30 4.09
CA GLU A 122 14.88 -44.53 3.69
C GLU A 122 15.42 -45.14 2.37
N LEU A 123 16.52 -44.59 1.83
CA LEU A 123 17.30 -45.12 0.70
C LEU A 123 18.69 -45.54 1.19
#